data_AF-A0A7J5J9U5-F1
#
_entry.id   AF-A0A7J5J9U5-F1
#
_cell.length_a   1.000
_cell.length_b   1.000
_cell.length_c   1.000
_cell.angle_alpha   90.00
_cell.angle_beta   90.00
_cell.angle_gamma   90.00
#
_symmetry.space_group_name_H-M   'P 1'
#
loop_
_entity.id
_entity.type
_entity.pdbx_description
1 polymer ?
#
loop_
_entity_poly.entity_id
_entity_poly.type
_entity_poly.pdbx_seq_one_letter_code
_entity_poly.pdbx_strand_id
1 'polypeptide(L)'
;PHPLLNLLIQTKSANALPIPTNRKVYCNQEHWAQMSSDFPLSISQRETLAMYTTPECADIFVVNGPPGTGKTTFLQTVIANRLAHNILNNPEEPEIIVASSANNQAITNILKDFKAETTNDTTHPRLSNRWLPELDTLGLYLSGKKELQQQYKMMFNPKGDGFPAAYDTPERQEEYKQFYLQCFNNFFKKNYQDETKCRQFLRKEMQALQKKIILCIQAAETTEYGNRKENNILQKFIRKFHEPLPSYDKVIEQWTLTEEFKERYEKISSNPEYGNLPYTEDMAVRLDISYRYQMFWYAIHYREAEFIHRLSRCDEGKQRTQEAYTQRLKRLACVMPVFISTFHSLPKYMTYAENGKWDIPLY
;
A
#
# COMPACT_ATOMS: atom_id res chain seq x y z
N PRO A 1 16.42 11.20 22.05
CA PRO A 1 16.30 9.80 22.58
C PRO A 1 15.96 8.86 21.42
N HIS A 2 16.73 7.80 21.16
CA HIS A 2 16.63 6.96 19.95
C HIS A 2 15.58 5.83 20.12
N PRO A 3 14.31 5.99 19.69
CA PRO A 3 13.23 5.07 20.05
C PRO A 3 13.45 3.69 19.41
N LEU A 4 13.89 3.66 18.14
CA LEU A 4 14.21 2.42 17.44
C LEU A 4 15.40 1.68 18.06
N LEU A 5 16.48 2.39 18.42
CA LEU A 5 17.61 1.76 19.10
C LEU A 5 17.18 1.20 20.45
N ASN A 6 16.39 1.96 21.22
CA ASN A 6 15.85 1.52 22.50
C ASN A 6 15.00 0.25 22.34
N LEU A 7 14.19 0.15 21.29
CA LEU A 7 13.44 -1.08 20.98
C LEU A 7 14.37 -2.22 20.56
N LEU A 8 15.40 -1.97 19.75
CA LEU A 8 16.34 -3.00 19.28
C LEU A 8 17.25 -3.58 20.37
N ILE A 9 17.61 -2.76 21.37
CA ILE A 9 18.45 -3.19 22.50
C ILE A 9 17.64 -3.68 23.70
N GLN A 10 16.30 -3.65 23.62
CA GLN A 10 15.46 -4.21 24.68
C GLN A 10 15.70 -5.71 24.80
N THR A 11 16.08 -6.15 26.00
CA THR A 11 16.32 -7.56 26.33
C THR A 11 15.08 -8.27 26.85
N LYS A 12 13.95 -7.56 27.01
CA LYS A 12 12.68 -8.17 27.41
C LYS A 12 12.22 -9.10 26.29
N SER A 13 12.04 -10.37 26.63
CA SER A 13 11.47 -11.36 25.72
C SER A 13 10.08 -10.90 25.31
N ALA A 14 9.89 -10.62 24.03
CA ALA A 14 8.56 -10.50 23.44
C ALA A 14 7.92 -11.89 23.43
N ASN A 15 6.62 -11.97 23.70
CA ASN A 15 5.88 -13.22 23.57
C ASN A 15 5.97 -13.68 22.11
N ALA A 16 6.51 -14.86 21.86
CA ALA A 16 6.53 -15.44 20.53
C ALA A 16 5.09 -15.62 20.04
N LEU A 17 4.75 -15.01 18.91
CA LEU A 17 3.46 -15.26 18.28
C LEU A 17 3.40 -16.72 17.81
N PRO A 18 2.32 -17.45 18.10
CA PRO A 18 2.17 -18.80 17.59
C PRO A 18 2.09 -18.78 16.07
N ILE A 19 2.55 -19.85 15.43
CA ILE A 19 2.39 -20.03 13.98
C ILE A 19 0.88 -19.99 13.67
N PRO A 20 0.44 -19.13 12.73
CA PRO A 20 -0.97 -19.00 12.40
C PRO A 20 -1.48 -20.30 11.76
N THR A 21 -2.67 -20.74 12.14
CA THR A 21 -3.37 -21.85 11.47
C THR A 21 -3.70 -21.47 10.02
N ASN A 22 -3.81 -22.43 9.10
CA ASN A 22 -4.24 -22.19 7.70
C ASN A 22 -5.49 -21.30 7.62
N ARG A 23 -6.49 -21.54 8.48
CA ARG A 23 -7.70 -20.71 8.55
C ARG A 23 -7.36 -19.23 8.79
N LYS A 24 -6.48 -18.90 9.74
CA LYS A 24 -6.02 -17.52 10.00
C LYS A 24 -5.20 -16.96 8.84
N VAL A 25 -4.41 -17.79 8.17
CA VAL A 25 -3.57 -17.38 7.02
C VAL A 25 -4.44 -16.96 5.83
N TYR A 26 -5.37 -17.82 5.42
CA TYR A 26 -6.17 -17.61 4.22
C TYR A 26 -7.43 -16.77 4.46
N CYS A 27 -7.95 -16.75 5.69
CA CYS A 27 -9.08 -15.90 6.08
C CYS A 27 -8.63 -14.60 6.76
N ASN A 28 -7.41 -14.11 6.47
CA ASN A 28 -6.91 -12.85 7.02
C ASN A 28 -7.73 -11.66 6.50
N GLN A 29 -8.65 -11.17 7.33
CA GLN A 29 -9.52 -10.04 7.02
C GLN A 29 -8.80 -8.69 7.06
N GLU A 30 -7.55 -8.63 7.54
CA GLU A 30 -6.72 -7.42 7.61
C GLU A 30 -5.81 -7.24 6.38
N HIS A 31 -5.81 -8.20 5.43
CA HIS A 31 -5.12 -8.09 4.15
C HIS A 31 -6.03 -7.48 3.08
N TRP A 32 -5.93 -6.15 2.92
CA TRP A 32 -6.80 -5.34 2.07
C TRP A 32 -6.20 -4.98 0.72
N ALA A 33 -4.87 -4.91 0.62
CA ALA A 33 -4.22 -4.39 -0.58
C ALA A 33 -2.92 -5.13 -0.94
N GLN A 34 -2.68 -5.24 -2.25
CA GLN A 34 -1.54 -5.91 -2.86
C GLN A 34 -1.03 -5.05 -4.03
N MET A 35 0.28 -4.86 -4.16
CA MET A 35 0.82 -3.94 -5.17
C MET A 35 0.74 -4.46 -6.61
N SER A 36 0.95 -5.76 -6.82
CA SER A 36 0.91 -6.41 -8.14
C SER A 36 -0.20 -7.44 -8.20
N SER A 37 -0.82 -7.58 -9.38
CA SER A 37 -1.77 -8.64 -9.70
C SER A 37 -1.16 -9.79 -10.51
N ASP A 38 0.14 -9.76 -10.79
CA ASP A 38 0.77 -10.74 -11.71
C ASP A 38 0.83 -12.14 -11.08
N PHE A 39 1.11 -12.19 -9.78
CA PHE A 39 1.21 -13.42 -9.01
C PHE A 39 0.61 -13.24 -7.61
N PRO A 40 -0.10 -14.25 -7.08
CA PRO A 40 -0.56 -14.24 -5.69
C PRO A 40 0.62 -14.37 -4.72
N LEU A 41 0.38 -14.07 -3.44
CA LEU A 41 1.37 -14.34 -2.40
C LEU A 41 1.61 -15.84 -2.21
N SER A 42 2.87 -16.21 -1.98
CA SER A 42 3.23 -17.56 -1.54
C SER A 42 2.71 -17.84 -0.13
N ILE A 43 2.64 -19.12 0.24
CA ILE A 43 2.16 -19.54 1.58
C ILE A 43 2.97 -18.86 2.70
N SER A 44 4.31 -18.88 2.60
CA SER A 44 5.18 -18.27 3.62
C SER A 44 5.03 -16.75 3.71
N GLN A 45 4.76 -16.07 2.60
CA GLN A 45 4.44 -14.64 2.60
C GLN A 45 3.10 -14.37 3.27
N ARG A 46 2.09 -15.22 3.06
CA ARG A 46 0.77 -15.09 3.72
C ARG A 46 0.84 -15.36 5.21
N GLU A 47 1.58 -16.39 5.63
CA GLU A 47 1.84 -16.68 7.05
C GLU A 47 2.49 -15.47 7.71
N THR A 48 3.53 -14.92 7.08
CA THR A 48 4.23 -13.72 7.54
C THR A 48 3.27 -12.53 7.64
N LEU A 49 2.40 -12.33 6.65
CA LEU A 49 1.41 -11.25 6.68
C LEU A 49 0.36 -11.45 7.78
N ALA A 50 -0.11 -12.67 7.99
CA ALA A 50 -1.09 -12.98 9.04
C ALA A 50 -0.52 -12.73 10.44
N MET A 51 0.77 -13.03 10.65
CA MET A 51 1.46 -12.66 11.89
C MET A 51 1.64 -11.14 12.01
N TYR A 52 2.01 -10.47 10.91
CA TYR A 52 2.20 -9.02 10.89
C TYR A 52 0.91 -8.22 11.18
N THR A 53 -0.24 -8.68 10.69
CA THR A 53 -1.53 -7.98 10.87
C THR A 53 -2.27 -8.39 12.15
N THR A 54 -1.68 -9.26 12.97
CA THR A 54 -2.27 -9.67 14.25
C THR A 54 -2.18 -8.51 15.26
N PRO A 55 -3.23 -8.22 16.07
CA PRO A 55 -3.19 -7.11 17.04
C PRO A 55 -2.04 -7.20 18.06
N GLU A 56 -1.58 -8.41 18.36
CA GLU A 56 -0.45 -8.68 19.26
C GLU A 56 0.93 -8.55 18.57
N CYS A 57 0.99 -8.11 17.31
CA CYS A 57 2.25 -7.88 16.61
C CYS A 57 3.10 -6.84 17.34
N ALA A 58 4.37 -7.17 17.58
CA ALA A 58 5.32 -6.28 18.22
C ALA A 58 5.75 -5.13 17.29
N ASP A 59 6.27 -4.05 17.88
CA ASP A 59 6.84 -2.90 17.17
C ASP A 59 8.00 -3.30 16.23
N ILE A 60 8.73 -4.37 16.58
CA ILE A 60 9.75 -4.98 15.74
C ILE A 60 9.25 -6.34 15.26
N PHE A 61 9.08 -6.45 13.94
CA PHE A 61 8.70 -7.68 13.28
C PHE A 61 9.85 -8.18 12.39
N VAL A 62 10.33 -9.40 12.67
CA VAL A 62 11.49 -9.98 11.97
C VAL A 62 11.01 -10.95 10.90
N VAL A 63 11.45 -10.72 9.66
CA VAL A 63 11.21 -11.63 8.53
C VAL A 63 12.52 -12.23 8.10
N ASN A 64 12.63 -13.55 8.20
CA ASN A 64 13.77 -14.30 7.70
C ASN A 64 13.37 -15.11 6.47
N GLY A 65 14.18 -15.07 5.42
CA GLY A 65 13.96 -15.85 4.20
C GLY A 65 15.25 -16.03 3.41
N PRO A 66 15.55 -17.23 2.88
CA PRO A 66 16.67 -17.46 1.96
C PRO A 66 16.70 -16.51 0.75
N PRO A 67 17.81 -16.39 0.01
CA PRO A 67 17.83 -15.69 -1.27
C PRO A 67 16.73 -16.20 -2.22
N GLY A 68 16.08 -15.30 -2.96
CA GLY A 68 15.01 -15.67 -3.91
C GLY A 68 13.61 -15.86 -3.32
N THR A 69 13.42 -15.77 -2.00
CA THR A 69 12.09 -15.99 -1.34
C THR A 69 11.13 -14.79 -1.41
N GLY A 70 11.33 -13.86 -2.34
CA GLY A 70 10.39 -12.74 -2.54
C GLY A 70 10.30 -11.76 -1.36
N LYS A 71 11.37 -11.56 -0.58
CA LYS A 71 11.36 -10.59 0.55
C LYS A 71 11.00 -9.17 0.10
N THR A 72 11.46 -8.72 -1.07
CA THR A 72 11.09 -7.39 -1.58
C THR A 72 9.62 -7.33 -1.99
N THR A 73 9.09 -8.40 -2.59
CA THR A 73 7.65 -8.54 -2.88
C THR A 73 6.81 -8.49 -1.60
N PHE A 74 7.30 -9.09 -0.51
CA PHE A 74 6.65 -8.98 0.79
C PHE A 74 6.68 -7.54 1.33
N LEU A 75 7.77 -6.79 1.14
CA LEU A 75 7.80 -5.35 1.50
C LEU A 75 6.74 -4.56 0.73
N GLN A 76 6.58 -4.78 -0.57
CA GLN A 76 5.52 -4.15 -1.37
C GLN A 76 4.13 -4.44 -0.81
N THR A 77 3.90 -5.68 -0.37
CA THR A 77 2.64 -6.13 0.26
C THR A 77 2.36 -5.36 1.55
N VAL A 78 3.35 -5.29 2.44
CA VAL A 78 3.24 -4.53 3.70
C VAL A 78 2.93 -3.07 3.43
N ILE A 79 3.62 -2.45 2.46
CA ILE A 79 3.42 -1.04 2.09
C ILE A 79 2.04 -0.81 1.51
N ALA A 80 1.60 -1.64 0.56
CA ALA A 80 0.27 -1.55 -0.03
C ALA A 80 -0.81 -1.67 1.03
N ASN A 81 -0.67 -2.66 1.94
CA ASN A 81 -1.63 -2.89 3.00
C ASN A 81 -1.66 -1.71 3.99
N ARG A 82 -0.51 -1.23 4.46
CA ARG A 82 -0.44 -0.05 5.34
C ARG A 82 -1.07 1.19 4.70
N LEU A 83 -0.84 1.40 3.41
CA LEU A 83 -1.42 2.54 2.69
C LEU A 83 -2.95 2.51 2.69
N ALA A 84 -3.55 1.36 2.36
CA ALA A 84 -5.01 1.18 2.37
C ALA A 84 -5.59 1.36 3.79
N HIS A 85 -4.93 0.77 4.79
CA HIS A 85 -5.27 0.93 6.21
C HIS A 85 -5.24 2.39 6.66
N ASN A 86 -4.15 3.09 6.34
CA ASN A 86 -3.95 4.48 6.69
C ASN A 86 -5.02 5.39 6.08
N ILE A 87 -5.43 5.18 4.82
CA ILE A 87 -6.49 5.97 4.18
C ILE A 87 -7.87 5.71 4.80
N LEU A 88 -8.21 4.45 5.06
CA LEU A 88 -9.53 4.10 5.59
C LEU A 88 -9.70 4.53 7.05
N ASN A 89 -8.65 4.37 7.86
CA ASN A 89 -8.68 4.60 9.30
C ASN A 89 -8.19 6.00 9.71
N ASN A 90 -7.13 6.52 9.08
CA ASN A 90 -6.46 7.79 9.43
C ASN A 90 -6.19 8.68 8.19
N PRO A 91 -7.24 9.04 7.44
CA PRO A 91 -7.18 9.69 6.11
C PRO A 91 -6.35 10.98 6.08
N GLU A 92 -6.44 11.80 7.13
CA GLU A 92 -5.85 13.15 7.18
C GLU A 92 -4.34 13.14 7.49
N GLU A 93 -3.77 11.97 7.77
CA GLU A 93 -2.37 11.85 8.18
C GLU A 93 -1.63 10.83 7.31
N PRO A 94 -1.08 11.26 6.16
CA PRO A 94 -0.23 10.43 5.31
C PRO A 94 0.92 9.83 6.10
N GLU A 95 1.03 8.51 6.05
CA GLU A 95 2.11 7.79 6.70
C GLU A 95 3.43 7.97 5.96
N ILE A 96 4.51 8.24 6.71
CA ILE A 96 5.87 8.29 6.17
C ILE A 96 6.48 6.91 6.32
N ILE A 97 6.56 6.15 5.23
CA ILE A 97 7.18 4.82 5.22
C ILE A 97 8.60 4.93 4.67
N VAL A 98 9.56 4.33 5.38
CA VAL A 98 10.97 4.35 4.99
C VAL A 98 11.47 2.93 4.77
N ALA A 99 12.10 2.70 3.63
CA ALA A 99 12.86 1.48 3.34
C ALA A 99 14.36 1.78 3.38
N SER A 100 15.11 1.01 4.17
CA SER A 100 16.54 1.24 4.34
C SER A 100 17.37 -0.03 4.40
N SER A 101 18.63 0.08 3.97
CA SER A 101 19.59 -1.02 3.97
C SER A 101 21.02 -0.51 4.08
N ALA A 102 21.90 -1.32 4.67
CA ALA A 102 23.35 -1.11 4.63
C ALA A 102 23.97 -1.53 3.28
N ASN A 103 23.22 -2.19 2.39
CA ASN A 103 23.71 -2.69 1.11
C ASN A 103 23.10 -1.90 -0.07
N ASN A 104 23.95 -1.26 -0.88
CA ASN A 104 23.53 -0.50 -2.06
C ASN A 104 22.80 -1.34 -3.12
N GLN A 105 23.10 -2.64 -3.23
CA GLN A 105 22.38 -3.54 -4.14
C GLN A 105 20.94 -3.75 -3.68
N ALA A 106 20.71 -3.88 -2.37
CA ALA A 106 19.37 -4.01 -1.83
C ALA A 106 18.55 -2.72 -2.05
N ILE A 107 19.17 -1.55 -1.90
CA ILE A 107 18.56 -0.25 -2.23
C ILE A 107 18.15 -0.20 -3.71
N THR A 108 19.05 -0.59 -4.61
CA THR A 108 18.77 -0.62 -6.05
C THR A 108 17.63 -1.59 -6.39
N ASN A 109 17.57 -2.75 -5.73
CA ASN A 109 16.49 -3.72 -5.94
C ASN A 109 15.14 -3.14 -5.53
N ILE A 110 15.07 -2.51 -4.34
CA ILE A 110 13.85 -1.82 -3.89
C ILE A 110 13.47 -0.74 -4.92
N LEU A 111 14.41 0.13 -5.33
CA LEU A 111 14.10 1.19 -6.30
C LEU A 111 13.53 0.68 -7.64
N LYS A 112 14.02 -0.46 -8.12
CA LYS A 112 13.50 -1.10 -9.35
C LYS A 112 12.10 -1.66 -9.15
N ASP A 113 11.85 -2.27 -8.00
CA ASP A 113 10.59 -2.91 -7.67
C ASP A 113 9.43 -1.91 -7.46
N PHE A 114 9.74 -0.63 -7.19
CA PHE A 114 8.73 0.44 -7.06
C PHE A 114 8.52 1.26 -8.35
N LYS A 115 9.09 0.84 -9.49
CA LYS A 115 8.78 1.48 -10.77
C LYS A 115 7.30 1.32 -11.13
N ALA A 116 6.72 2.35 -11.71
CA ALA A 116 5.34 2.40 -12.16
C ALA A 116 5.28 2.75 -13.65
N GLU A 117 4.22 2.31 -14.33
CA GLU A 117 4.00 2.66 -15.73
C GLU A 117 3.58 4.13 -15.85
N THR A 118 4.30 4.88 -16.69
CA THR A 118 3.89 6.22 -17.11
C THR A 118 2.85 6.12 -18.23
N THR A 119 1.94 7.08 -18.27
CA THR A 119 1.16 7.36 -19.47
C THR A 119 0.99 8.85 -19.62
N ASN A 120 1.06 9.33 -20.86
CA ASN A 120 0.59 10.66 -21.22
C ASN A 120 -0.81 10.60 -21.84
N ASP A 121 -1.37 9.40 -22.01
CA ASP A 121 -2.72 9.19 -22.51
C ASP A 121 -3.73 9.33 -21.36
N THR A 122 -4.33 10.52 -21.26
CA THR A 122 -5.43 10.79 -20.34
C THR A 122 -6.79 10.38 -20.90
N THR A 123 -6.89 9.98 -22.18
CA THR A 123 -8.15 9.62 -22.85
C THR A 123 -8.61 8.20 -22.51
N HIS A 124 -7.67 7.28 -22.40
CA HIS A 124 -7.90 5.88 -22.00
C HIS A 124 -6.98 5.47 -20.83
N PRO A 125 -7.05 6.15 -19.68
CA PRO A 125 -6.18 5.88 -18.55
C PRO A 125 -6.45 4.47 -18.01
N ARG A 126 -5.40 3.72 -17.67
CA ARG A 126 -5.52 2.47 -16.92
C ARG A 126 -5.47 2.76 -15.43
N LEU A 127 -5.99 1.83 -14.64
CA LEU A 127 -5.91 1.88 -13.18
C LEU A 127 -4.45 1.86 -12.69
N SER A 128 -3.56 1.18 -13.42
CA SER A 128 -2.14 1.03 -13.07
C SER A 128 -1.26 2.22 -13.49
N ASN A 129 -1.84 3.24 -14.14
CA ASN A 129 -1.10 4.43 -14.53
C ASN A 129 -1.11 5.46 -13.40
N ARG A 130 -0.02 6.21 -13.24
CA ARG A 130 -0.02 7.40 -12.38
C ARG A 130 -1.00 8.44 -12.93
N TRP A 131 -1.84 9.03 -12.08
CA TRP A 131 -2.76 10.11 -12.48
C TRP A 131 -2.19 11.50 -12.16
N LEU A 132 -0.86 11.58 -12.14
CA LEU A 132 -0.11 12.81 -12.09
C LEU A 132 1.01 12.74 -13.14
N PRO A 133 1.39 13.87 -13.77
CA PRO A 133 2.38 13.88 -14.83
C PRO A 133 3.78 13.55 -14.29
N GLU A 134 4.65 13.02 -15.15
CA GLU A 134 6.10 12.80 -14.91
C GLU A 134 6.47 11.84 -13.76
N LEU A 135 5.51 11.07 -13.23
CA LEU A 135 5.76 10.05 -12.20
C LEU A 135 5.86 8.65 -12.81
N ASP A 136 7.02 8.02 -12.64
CA ASP A 136 7.37 6.69 -13.13
C ASP A 136 7.80 5.73 -12.00
N THR A 137 7.58 6.14 -10.75
CA THR A 137 7.97 5.39 -9.56
C THR A 137 7.11 5.76 -8.37
N LEU A 138 6.96 4.83 -7.43
CA LEU A 138 6.32 5.00 -6.13
C LEU A 138 7.36 5.24 -5.00
N GLY A 139 8.65 5.28 -5.34
CA GLY A 139 9.75 5.44 -4.39
C GLY A 139 10.52 6.75 -4.58
N LEU A 140 10.75 7.48 -3.47
CA LEU A 140 11.64 8.64 -3.44
C LEU A 140 13.03 8.22 -2.91
N TYR A 141 14.07 8.40 -3.71
CA TYR A 141 15.43 8.05 -3.29
C TYR A 141 16.11 9.21 -2.53
N LEU A 142 16.39 9.00 -1.25
CA LEU A 142 17.08 9.96 -0.39
C LEU A 142 18.59 9.73 -0.44
N SER A 143 19.30 10.49 -1.28
CA SER A 143 20.73 10.35 -1.47
C SER A 143 21.35 11.60 -2.10
N GLY A 144 22.55 11.97 -1.67
CA GLY A 144 23.28 13.13 -2.22
C GLY A 144 24.01 12.86 -3.55
N LYS A 145 23.91 11.64 -4.09
CA LYS A 145 24.60 11.18 -5.31
C LYS A 145 23.91 11.67 -6.58
N LYS A 146 24.17 12.93 -6.95
CA LYS A 146 23.52 13.59 -8.10
C LYS A 146 23.71 12.87 -9.44
N GLU A 147 24.75 12.07 -9.59
CA GLU A 147 25.02 11.26 -10.78
C GLU A 147 23.90 10.26 -11.11
N LEU A 148 23.04 9.91 -10.14
CA LEU A 148 21.91 8.98 -10.33
C LEU A 148 20.58 9.67 -10.65
N GLN A 149 20.54 10.99 -10.77
CA GLN A 149 19.30 11.77 -10.91
C GLN A 149 18.52 11.49 -12.21
N GLN A 150 19.19 10.99 -13.24
CA GLN A 150 18.54 10.58 -14.49
C GLN A 150 17.83 9.23 -14.36
N GLN A 151 18.22 8.41 -13.38
CA GLN A 151 17.70 7.06 -13.19
C GLN A 151 16.58 7.00 -12.14
N TYR A 152 16.62 7.88 -11.14
CA TYR A 152 15.69 7.87 -10.02
C TYR A 152 15.18 9.26 -9.68
N LYS A 153 13.96 9.35 -9.16
CA LYS A 153 13.45 10.56 -8.50
C LYS A 153 14.13 10.69 -7.14
N MET A 154 14.93 11.74 -6.97
CA MET A 154 15.85 11.88 -5.83
C MET A 154 15.61 13.14 -5.01
N MET A 155 15.76 13.04 -3.68
CA MET A 155 15.92 14.19 -2.79
C MET A 155 17.37 14.22 -2.30
N PHE A 156 18.11 15.25 -2.71
CA PHE A 156 19.57 15.34 -2.49
C PHE A 156 19.94 15.78 -1.09
N ASN A 157 19.05 16.52 -0.43
CA ASN A 157 19.24 16.97 0.93
C ASN A 157 17.90 17.31 1.60
N PRO A 158 17.90 17.51 2.92
CA PRO A 158 16.70 17.86 3.68
C PRO A 158 16.06 19.22 3.32
N LYS A 159 16.72 20.07 2.52
CA LYS A 159 16.13 21.31 2.04
C LYS A 159 15.18 21.09 0.87
N GLY A 160 15.05 19.85 0.38
CA GLY A 160 14.14 19.49 -0.71
C GLY A 160 14.77 19.59 -2.09
N ASP A 161 16.09 19.79 -2.19
CA ASP A 161 16.77 19.84 -3.48
C ASP A 161 16.58 18.53 -4.26
N GLY A 162 16.47 18.66 -5.59
CA GLY A 162 16.22 17.54 -6.51
C GLY A 162 14.76 17.49 -6.92
N PHE A 163 14.18 16.29 -6.96
CA PHE A 163 12.79 16.07 -7.35
C PHE A 163 11.79 16.90 -6.53
N PRO A 164 11.86 17.01 -5.19
CA PRO A 164 10.89 17.81 -4.44
C PRO A 164 10.88 19.29 -4.86
N ALA A 165 12.04 19.89 -5.10
CA ALA A 165 12.14 21.28 -5.55
C ALA A 165 11.53 21.54 -6.94
N ALA A 166 11.37 20.51 -7.77
CA ALA A 166 10.78 20.61 -9.11
C ALA A 166 9.31 20.15 -9.17
N TYR A 167 8.82 19.48 -8.12
CA TYR A 167 7.53 18.79 -8.15
C TYR A 167 6.59 19.17 -6.98
N ASP A 168 7.12 19.40 -5.78
CA ASP A 168 6.34 19.88 -4.61
C ASP A 168 6.29 21.42 -4.62
N THR A 169 5.82 22.00 -5.74
CA THR A 169 5.81 23.44 -5.99
C THR A 169 4.39 23.94 -6.32
N PRO A 170 3.82 24.91 -5.57
CA PRO A 170 2.45 25.40 -5.77
C PRO A 170 2.12 25.86 -7.20
N GLU A 171 3.11 26.33 -7.94
CA GLU A 171 2.98 26.82 -9.32
C GLU A 171 2.51 25.74 -10.31
N ARG A 172 2.75 24.46 -9.99
CA ARG A 172 2.32 23.31 -10.81
C ARG A 172 1.00 22.71 -10.35
N GLN A 173 0.37 23.24 -9.29
CA GLN A 173 -0.82 22.65 -8.70
C GLN A 173 -1.99 22.54 -9.70
N GLU A 174 -2.21 23.55 -10.52
CA GLU A 174 -3.31 23.55 -11.50
C GLU A 174 -3.05 22.56 -12.65
N GLU A 175 -1.80 22.44 -13.10
CA GLU A 175 -1.36 21.42 -14.07
C GLU A 175 -1.69 20.01 -13.55
N TYR A 176 -1.30 19.71 -12.32
CA TYR A 176 -1.55 18.43 -11.67
C TYR A 176 -3.05 18.15 -11.49
N LYS A 177 -3.80 19.17 -11.08
CA LYS A 177 -5.26 19.08 -10.94
C LYS A 177 -5.93 18.75 -12.25
N GLN A 178 -5.60 19.45 -13.34
CA GLN A 178 -6.19 19.22 -14.65
C GLN A 178 -5.88 17.80 -15.17
N PHE A 179 -4.61 17.38 -15.08
CA PHE A 179 -4.19 16.04 -15.49
C PHE A 179 -4.94 14.96 -14.70
N TYR A 180 -4.96 15.08 -13.37
CA TYR A 180 -5.63 14.13 -12.48
C TYR A 180 -7.13 14.05 -12.77
N LEU A 181 -7.82 15.19 -12.90
CA LEU A 181 -9.26 15.23 -13.16
C LEU A 181 -9.60 14.61 -14.53
N GLN A 182 -8.78 14.83 -15.56
CA GLN A 182 -8.97 14.17 -16.85
C GLN A 182 -8.88 12.64 -16.71
N CYS A 183 -7.81 12.13 -16.08
CA CYS A 183 -7.64 10.71 -15.84
C CYS A 183 -8.81 10.13 -15.02
N PHE A 184 -9.14 10.76 -13.90
CA PHE A 184 -10.22 10.32 -13.02
C PHE A 184 -11.58 10.29 -13.74
N ASN A 185 -11.94 11.37 -14.43
CA ASN A 185 -13.23 11.48 -15.10
C ASN A 185 -13.34 10.51 -16.26
N ASN A 186 -12.27 10.30 -17.03
CA ASN A 186 -12.26 9.35 -18.13
C ASN A 186 -12.28 7.90 -17.67
N PHE A 187 -11.61 7.58 -16.55
CA PHE A 187 -11.63 6.24 -15.95
C PHE A 187 -13.01 5.91 -15.36
N PHE A 188 -13.53 6.76 -14.47
CA PHE A 188 -14.79 6.50 -13.74
C PHE A 188 -16.05 6.99 -14.47
N LYS A 189 -15.92 7.56 -15.67
CA LYS A 189 -17.01 8.18 -16.43
C LYS A 189 -17.77 9.21 -15.59
N LYS A 190 -17.01 10.11 -14.96
CA LYS A 190 -17.53 11.22 -14.13
C LYS A 190 -17.25 12.57 -14.79
N ASN A 191 -17.73 13.64 -14.15
CA ASN A 191 -17.46 15.02 -14.56
C ASN A 191 -17.23 15.89 -13.31
N TYR A 192 -16.25 15.50 -12.49
CA TYR A 192 -15.81 16.26 -11.34
C TYR A 192 -14.84 17.37 -11.74
N GLN A 193 -14.93 18.49 -11.04
CA GLN A 193 -14.10 19.69 -11.23
C GLN A 193 -13.21 19.96 -10.00
N ASP A 194 -13.25 19.07 -9.01
CA ASP A 194 -12.67 19.24 -7.69
C ASP A 194 -12.11 17.90 -7.21
N GLU A 195 -10.81 17.87 -6.95
CA GLU A 195 -10.07 16.72 -6.46
C GLU A 195 -10.60 16.21 -5.09
N THR A 196 -11.22 17.09 -4.30
CA THR A 196 -11.84 16.73 -3.02
C THR A 196 -13.02 15.78 -3.22
N LYS A 197 -13.83 16.00 -4.28
CA LYS A 197 -14.92 15.09 -4.64
C LYS A 197 -14.39 13.74 -5.12
N CYS A 198 -13.28 13.76 -5.87
CA CYS A 198 -12.60 12.52 -6.27
C CYS A 198 -12.11 11.72 -5.06
N ARG A 199 -11.51 12.37 -4.05
CA ARG A 199 -11.10 11.73 -2.78
C ARG A 199 -12.28 11.09 -2.06
N GLN A 200 -13.38 11.82 -1.91
CA GLN A 200 -14.59 11.31 -1.26
C GLN A 200 -15.18 10.11 -2.01
N PHE A 201 -15.18 10.16 -3.35
CA PHE A 201 -15.61 9.05 -4.20
C PHE A 201 -14.70 7.83 -4.00
N LEU A 202 -13.39 7.98 -4.19
CA LEU A 202 -12.42 6.88 -4.04
C LEU A 202 -12.50 6.25 -2.65
N ARG A 203 -12.65 7.05 -1.59
CA ARG A 203 -12.79 6.50 -0.25
C ARG A 203 -14.05 5.64 -0.09
N LYS A 204 -15.18 6.06 -0.66
CA LYS A 204 -16.42 5.26 -0.67
C LYS A 204 -16.23 3.96 -1.44
N GLU A 205 -15.57 4.02 -2.60
CA GLU A 205 -15.23 2.84 -3.39
C GLU A 205 -14.30 1.89 -2.63
N MET A 206 -13.28 2.41 -1.95
CA MET A 206 -12.39 1.61 -1.09
C MET A 206 -13.15 0.96 0.07
N GLN A 207 -14.06 1.69 0.74
CA GLN A 207 -14.89 1.12 1.81
C GLN A 207 -15.82 0.01 1.29
N ALA A 208 -16.41 0.19 0.11
CA ALA A 208 -17.23 -0.84 -0.54
C ALA A 208 -16.38 -2.06 -0.92
N LEU A 209 -15.18 -1.83 -1.44
CA LEU A 209 -14.24 -2.88 -1.83
C LEU A 209 -13.72 -3.66 -0.62
N GLN A 210 -13.43 -3.00 0.50
CA GLN A 210 -13.07 -3.64 1.77
C GLN A 210 -14.18 -4.58 2.25
N LYS A 211 -15.44 -4.10 2.26
CA LYS A 211 -16.60 -4.94 2.60
C LYS A 211 -16.73 -6.13 1.65
N LYS A 212 -16.46 -5.94 0.36
CA LYS A 212 -16.46 -7.00 -0.64
C LYS A 212 -15.37 -8.05 -0.37
N ILE A 213 -14.15 -7.62 -0.05
CA ILE A 213 -13.04 -8.51 0.32
C ILE A 213 -13.43 -9.35 1.55
N ILE A 214 -13.96 -8.73 2.59
CA ILE A 214 -14.40 -9.43 3.81
C ILE A 214 -15.52 -10.43 3.51
N LEU A 215 -16.52 -10.02 2.72
CA LEU A 215 -17.62 -10.90 2.30
C LEU A 215 -17.11 -12.14 1.55
N CYS A 216 -16.15 -11.95 0.64
CA CYS A 216 -15.53 -13.03 -0.12
C CYS A 216 -14.82 -14.03 0.79
N ILE A 217 -14.03 -13.52 1.75
CA ILE A 217 -13.34 -14.33 2.75
C ILE A 217 -14.35 -15.14 3.58
N GLN A 218 -15.40 -14.49 4.09
CA GLN A 218 -16.42 -15.14 4.93
C GLN A 218 -17.20 -16.22 4.16
N ALA A 219 -17.50 -15.99 2.88
CA ALA A 219 -18.18 -16.98 2.04
C ALA A 219 -17.31 -18.23 1.83
N ALA A 220 -16.02 -18.05 1.54
CA ALA A 220 -15.06 -19.14 1.38
C ALA A 220 -14.86 -19.91 2.71
N GLU A 221 -14.66 -19.19 3.81
CA GLU A 221 -14.48 -19.76 5.14
C GLU A 221 -15.69 -20.58 5.58
N THR A 222 -16.91 -20.06 5.36
CA THR A 222 -18.16 -20.75 5.70
C THR A 222 -18.36 -21.99 4.84
N THR A 223 -17.99 -21.93 3.56
CA THR A 223 -18.12 -23.08 2.64
C THR A 223 -17.16 -24.21 3.03
N GLU A 224 -15.91 -23.86 3.39
CA GLU A 224 -14.89 -24.85 3.74
C GLU A 224 -15.08 -25.44 5.14
N TYR A 225 -15.37 -24.60 6.15
CA TYR A 225 -15.39 -25.01 7.55
C TYR A 225 -16.79 -25.13 8.16
N GLY A 226 -17.81 -24.49 7.57
CA GLY A 226 -19.15 -24.36 8.16
C GLY A 226 -19.99 -25.64 8.22
N ASN A 227 -19.50 -26.75 7.65
CA ASN A 227 -20.13 -28.07 7.72
C ASN A 227 -19.56 -28.99 8.81
N ARG A 228 -18.59 -28.54 9.63
CA ARG A 228 -18.23 -29.29 10.85
C ARG A 228 -19.43 -29.22 11.82
N LYS A 229 -19.89 -30.37 12.32
CA LYS A 229 -21.06 -30.49 13.22
C LYS A 229 -20.93 -29.55 14.44
N GLU A 230 -21.50 -28.36 14.34
CA GLU A 230 -21.43 -27.33 15.38
C GLU A 230 -22.76 -27.25 16.14
N ASN A 231 -22.76 -27.83 17.34
CA ASN A 231 -23.94 -28.05 18.20
C ASN A 231 -24.37 -26.82 19.05
N ASN A 232 -23.87 -25.61 18.77
CA ASN A 232 -24.19 -24.46 19.64
C ASN A 232 -25.45 -23.71 19.18
N ILE A 233 -26.49 -23.80 20.03
CA ILE A 233 -27.79 -23.15 19.88
C ILE A 233 -27.66 -21.63 19.64
N LEU A 234 -26.71 -20.97 20.31
CA LEU A 234 -26.47 -19.53 20.20
C LEU A 234 -26.10 -19.09 18.77
N GLN A 235 -25.33 -19.90 18.03
CA GLN A 235 -24.94 -19.57 16.65
C GLN A 235 -26.05 -19.85 15.64
N LYS A 236 -26.93 -20.83 15.90
CA LYS A 236 -28.17 -21.01 15.14
C LYS A 236 -29.10 -19.80 15.30
N PHE A 237 -29.15 -19.21 16.51
CA PHE A 237 -29.87 -17.96 16.75
C PHE A 237 -29.22 -16.77 16.03
N ILE A 238 -27.89 -16.63 16.05
CA ILE A 238 -27.18 -15.55 15.34
C ILE A 238 -27.35 -15.63 13.81
N ARG A 239 -27.38 -16.84 13.23
CA ARG A 239 -27.69 -17.05 11.80
C ARG A 239 -29.12 -16.64 11.42
N LYS A 240 -30.05 -16.60 12.38
CA LYS A 240 -31.45 -16.24 12.14
C LYS A 240 -31.68 -14.73 11.98
N PHE A 241 -30.72 -13.91 12.44
CA PHE A 241 -30.80 -12.44 12.40
C PHE A 241 -29.88 -11.79 11.36
N HIS A 242 -29.02 -12.55 10.71
CA HIS A 242 -28.18 -12.07 9.60
C HIS A 242 -28.71 -12.62 8.28
N GLU A 243 -28.71 -11.82 7.22
CA GLU A 243 -28.93 -12.33 5.87
C GLU A 243 -27.95 -13.48 5.60
N PRO A 244 -28.40 -14.57 4.96
CA PRO A 244 -27.52 -15.69 4.65
C PRO A 244 -26.39 -15.20 3.74
N LEU A 245 -25.14 -15.46 4.14
CA LEU A 245 -23.98 -15.22 3.31
C LEU A 245 -24.17 -15.91 1.94
N PRO A 246 -23.77 -15.27 0.83
CA PRO A 246 -23.78 -15.92 -0.47
C PRO A 246 -22.88 -17.16 -0.45
N SER A 247 -23.23 -18.17 -1.25
CA SER A 247 -22.33 -19.30 -1.47
C SER A 247 -21.05 -18.85 -2.16
N TYR A 248 -19.98 -19.62 -1.99
CA TYR A 248 -18.71 -19.40 -2.68
C TYR A 248 -18.90 -19.25 -4.20
N ASP A 249 -19.66 -20.15 -4.84
CA ASP A 249 -19.90 -20.13 -6.30
C ASP A 249 -20.57 -18.82 -6.75
N LYS A 250 -21.53 -18.33 -5.97
CA LYS A 250 -22.22 -17.07 -6.25
C LYS A 250 -21.30 -15.86 -6.13
N VAL A 251 -20.35 -15.90 -5.20
CA VAL A 251 -19.35 -14.82 -5.04
C VAL A 251 -18.41 -14.79 -6.23
N ILE A 252 -17.95 -15.95 -6.70
CA ILE A 252 -16.96 -16.00 -7.78
C ILE A 252 -17.53 -15.79 -9.17
N GLU A 253 -18.84 -15.93 -9.35
CA GLU A 253 -19.54 -15.70 -10.63
C GLU A 253 -19.17 -14.33 -11.24
N GLN A 254 -19.08 -13.28 -10.43
CA GLN A 254 -18.72 -11.93 -10.92
C GLN A 254 -17.33 -11.87 -11.55
N TRP A 255 -16.37 -12.62 -11.01
CA TRP A 255 -15.02 -12.71 -11.59
C TRP A 255 -15.02 -13.50 -12.90
N THR A 256 -15.86 -14.53 -13.00
CA THR A 256 -15.96 -15.35 -14.23
C THR A 256 -16.57 -14.60 -15.42
N LEU A 257 -17.28 -13.49 -15.16
CA LEU A 257 -17.86 -12.62 -16.19
C LEU A 257 -16.86 -11.61 -16.79
N THR A 258 -15.65 -11.52 -16.24
CA THR A 258 -14.62 -10.57 -16.70
C THR A 258 -13.51 -11.32 -17.43
N GLU A 259 -13.46 -11.23 -18.77
CA GLU A 259 -12.47 -11.96 -19.59
C GLU A 259 -11.02 -11.70 -19.15
N GLU A 260 -10.66 -10.45 -18.84
CA GLU A 260 -9.31 -10.11 -18.37
C GLU A 260 -8.93 -10.86 -17.08
N PHE A 261 -9.87 -10.98 -16.13
CA PHE A 261 -9.62 -11.73 -14.90
C PHE A 261 -9.52 -13.22 -15.19
N LYS A 262 -10.39 -13.75 -16.06
CA LYS A 262 -10.43 -15.16 -16.42
C LYS A 262 -9.11 -15.61 -17.05
N GLU A 263 -8.60 -14.88 -18.05
CA GLU A 263 -7.31 -15.15 -18.68
C GLU A 263 -6.16 -15.15 -17.66
N ARG A 264 -6.14 -14.16 -16.77
CA ARG A 264 -5.12 -14.04 -15.72
C ARG A 264 -5.18 -15.21 -14.73
N TYR A 265 -6.39 -15.55 -14.27
CA TYR A 265 -6.59 -16.64 -13.32
C TYR A 265 -6.26 -18.00 -13.94
N GLU A 266 -6.68 -18.28 -15.18
CA GLU A 266 -6.36 -19.51 -15.90
C GLU A 266 -4.84 -19.70 -16.06
N LYS A 267 -4.12 -18.63 -16.38
CA LYS A 267 -2.65 -18.64 -16.42
C LYS A 267 -2.04 -19.01 -15.07
N ILE A 268 -2.56 -18.47 -13.97
CA ILE A 268 -2.08 -18.79 -12.61
C ILE A 268 -2.41 -20.23 -12.22
N SER A 269 -3.66 -20.67 -12.42
CA SER A 269 -4.12 -22.01 -12.06
C SER A 269 -3.51 -23.13 -12.92
N SER A 270 -2.87 -22.78 -14.04
CA SER A 270 -2.07 -23.73 -14.84
C SER A 270 -0.82 -24.23 -14.10
N ASN A 271 -0.32 -23.46 -13.12
CA ASN A 271 0.73 -23.91 -12.23
C ASN A 271 0.09 -24.86 -11.19
N PRO A 272 0.60 -26.10 -11.03
CA PRO A 272 0.09 -27.06 -10.04
C PRO A 272 0.01 -26.53 -8.61
N GLU A 273 0.84 -25.56 -8.24
CA GLU A 273 0.80 -24.90 -6.92
C GLU A 273 -0.53 -24.16 -6.68
N TYR A 274 -1.17 -23.65 -7.73
CA TYR A 274 -2.41 -22.88 -7.65
C TYR A 274 -3.60 -23.59 -8.31
N GLY A 275 -3.44 -24.85 -8.68
CA GLY A 275 -4.51 -25.69 -9.24
C GLY A 275 -5.25 -26.47 -8.14
N ASN A 276 -6.56 -26.62 -8.28
CA ASN A 276 -7.41 -27.41 -7.37
C ASN A 276 -7.29 -27.05 -5.89
N LEU A 277 -7.16 -25.75 -5.60
CA LEU A 277 -7.05 -25.21 -4.25
C LEU A 277 -8.35 -25.40 -3.43
N PRO A 278 -8.26 -25.58 -2.09
CA PRO A 278 -9.39 -25.42 -1.18
C PRO A 278 -10.02 -24.02 -1.30
N TYR A 279 -11.29 -23.89 -0.91
CA TYR A 279 -12.06 -22.66 -1.10
C TYR A 279 -11.38 -21.39 -0.55
N THR A 280 -10.81 -21.47 0.66
CA THR A 280 -10.15 -20.31 1.30
C THR A 280 -8.83 -19.94 0.63
N GLU A 281 -8.06 -20.93 0.18
CA GLU A 281 -6.81 -20.72 -0.55
C GLU A 281 -7.08 -20.13 -1.94
N ASP A 282 -8.06 -20.69 -2.65
CA ASP A 282 -8.47 -20.19 -3.96
C ASP A 282 -8.99 -18.76 -3.88
N MET A 283 -9.83 -18.48 -2.87
CA MET A 283 -10.33 -17.13 -2.65
C MET A 283 -9.18 -16.14 -2.38
N ALA A 284 -8.16 -16.55 -1.61
CA ALA A 284 -7.01 -15.70 -1.35
C ALA A 284 -6.22 -15.37 -2.64
N VAL A 285 -6.06 -16.35 -3.55
CA VAL A 285 -5.46 -16.13 -4.87
C VAL A 285 -6.29 -15.14 -5.70
N ARG A 286 -7.61 -15.37 -5.80
CA ARG A 286 -8.52 -14.48 -6.56
C ARG A 286 -8.46 -13.05 -6.05
N LEU A 287 -8.47 -12.85 -4.73
CA LEU A 287 -8.42 -11.53 -4.12
C LEU A 287 -7.11 -10.80 -4.38
N ASP A 288 -5.96 -11.49 -4.32
CA ASP A 288 -4.64 -10.91 -4.56
C ASP A 288 -4.53 -10.33 -5.97
N ILE A 289 -5.05 -11.05 -6.96
CA ILE A 289 -4.94 -10.66 -8.38
C ILE A 289 -6.10 -9.80 -8.88
N SER A 290 -7.00 -9.38 -7.97
CA SER A 290 -8.16 -8.53 -8.29
C SER A 290 -8.40 -7.43 -7.25
N TYR A 291 -9.27 -7.64 -6.27
CA TYR A 291 -9.74 -6.58 -5.37
C TYR A 291 -8.64 -5.99 -4.49
N ARG A 292 -7.66 -6.78 -4.07
CA ARG A 292 -6.50 -6.25 -3.30
C ARG A 292 -5.61 -5.38 -4.18
N TYR A 293 -5.40 -5.77 -5.44
CA TYR A 293 -4.71 -4.95 -6.43
C TYR A 293 -5.47 -3.66 -6.75
N GLN A 294 -6.78 -3.75 -6.92
CA GLN A 294 -7.64 -2.59 -7.15
C GLN A 294 -7.65 -1.63 -5.95
N MET A 295 -7.71 -2.16 -4.72
CA MET A 295 -7.63 -1.38 -3.48
C MET A 295 -6.34 -0.57 -3.43
N PHE A 296 -5.21 -1.19 -3.79
CA PHE A 296 -3.92 -0.51 -3.82
C PHE A 296 -3.92 0.70 -4.76
N TRP A 297 -4.40 0.55 -5.99
CA TRP A 297 -4.43 1.67 -6.94
C TRP A 297 -5.44 2.75 -6.58
N TYR A 298 -6.60 2.39 -6.02
CA TYR A 298 -7.52 3.38 -5.45
C TYR A 298 -6.86 4.17 -4.31
N ALA A 299 -6.05 3.51 -3.49
CA ALA A 299 -5.28 4.16 -2.43
C ALA A 299 -4.23 5.13 -3.00
N ILE A 300 -3.52 4.74 -4.07
CA ILE A 300 -2.58 5.63 -4.78
C ILE A 300 -3.30 6.86 -5.33
N HIS A 301 -4.38 6.69 -6.08
CA HIS A 301 -5.10 7.82 -6.68
C HIS A 301 -5.79 8.71 -5.64
N TYR A 302 -6.18 8.15 -4.49
CA TYR A 302 -6.68 8.93 -3.37
C TYR A 302 -5.58 9.87 -2.85
N ARG A 303 -4.36 9.35 -2.68
CA ARG A 303 -3.22 10.15 -2.22
C ARG A 303 -2.75 11.13 -3.28
N GLU A 304 -2.81 10.81 -4.57
CA GLU A 304 -2.51 11.76 -5.65
C GLU A 304 -3.44 12.99 -5.62
N ALA A 305 -4.75 12.79 -5.42
CA ALA A 305 -5.67 13.91 -5.20
C ALA A 305 -5.37 14.67 -3.89
N GLU A 306 -4.96 13.97 -2.84
CA GLU A 306 -4.57 14.60 -1.59
C GLU A 306 -3.31 15.44 -1.72
N PHE A 307 -2.34 15.01 -2.53
CA PHE A 307 -1.16 15.79 -2.85
C PHE A 307 -1.54 17.14 -3.46
N ILE A 308 -2.40 17.13 -4.48
CA ILE A 308 -2.92 18.36 -5.12
C ILE A 308 -3.59 19.27 -4.09
N HIS A 309 -4.43 18.70 -3.22
CA HIS A 309 -5.14 19.44 -2.17
C HIS A 309 -4.19 20.05 -1.12
N ARG A 310 -3.14 19.32 -0.72
CA ARG A 310 -2.15 19.82 0.24
C ARG A 310 -1.24 20.86 -0.39
N LEU A 311 -0.95 20.72 -1.68
CA LEU A 311 -0.10 21.65 -2.42
C LEU A 311 -0.76 23.03 -2.56
N SER A 312 -2.09 23.09 -2.72
CA SER A 312 -2.84 24.36 -2.77
C SER A 312 -2.88 25.13 -1.45
N ARG A 313 -2.53 24.49 -0.33
CA ARG A 313 -2.48 25.07 1.01
C ARG A 313 -1.05 25.30 1.50
N CYS A 314 -0.06 25.12 0.64
CA CYS A 314 1.34 25.29 1.03
C CYS A 314 1.72 26.78 0.99
N ASP A 315 1.95 27.37 2.16
CA ASP A 315 2.64 28.67 2.22
C ASP A 315 4.11 28.46 1.80
N GLU A 316 4.64 29.33 0.93
CA GLU A 316 6.00 29.29 0.35
C GLU A 316 7.15 29.45 1.38
N GLY A 317 6.88 29.23 2.66
CA GLY A 317 7.84 29.37 3.74
C GLY A 317 9.04 28.45 3.54
N LYS A 318 10.20 29.02 3.17
CA LYS A 318 11.51 28.34 3.10
C LYS A 318 12.05 27.90 4.47
N GLN A 319 11.28 28.03 5.54
CA GLN A 319 11.73 27.73 6.89
C GLN A 319 11.69 26.22 7.14
N ARG A 320 12.78 25.68 7.68
CA ARG A 320 12.92 24.24 8.00
C ARG A 320 12.44 23.92 9.42
N THR A 321 11.37 24.60 9.88
CA THR A 321 10.73 24.26 11.16
C THR A 321 10.28 22.80 11.14
N GLN A 322 10.11 22.20 12.32
CA GLN A 322 9.63 20.82 12.43
C GLN A 322 8.36 20.62 11.61
N GLU A 323 7.38 21.50 11.81
CA GLU A 323 6.09 21.44 11.15
C GLU A 323 6.21 21.54 9.62
N ALA A 324 6.91 22.55 9.10
CA ALA A 324 7.05 22.74 7.66
C ALA A 324 7.76 21.55 7.00
N TYR A 325 8.81 21.00 7.64
CA TYR A 325 9.53 19.86 7.12
C TYR A 325 8.69 18.57 7.15
N THR A 326 7.99 18.31 8.27
CA THR A 326 7.07 17.17 8.38
C THR A 326 5.93 17.27 7.36
N GLN A 327 5.36 18.45 7.14
CA GLN A 327 4.29 18.64 6.14
C GLN A 327 4.80 18.38 4.72
N ARG A 328 6.02 18.79 4.38
CA ARG A 328 6.65 18.42 3.10
C ARG A 328 6.79 16.91 2.95
N LEU A 329 7.33 16.22 3.95
CA LEU A 329 7.47 14.76 3.90
C LEU A 329 6.11 14.08 3.73
N LYS A 330 5.08 14.53 4.44
CA LYS A 330 3.70 14.03 4.28
C LYS A 330 3.11 14.30 2.89
N ARG A 331 3.36 15.47 2.31
CA ARG A 331 2.97 15.75 0.92
C ARG A 331 3.69 14.83 -0.06
N LEU A 332 5.00 14.70 0.06
CA LEU A 332 5.78 13.79 -0.79
C LEU A 332 5.34 12.33 -0.61
N ALA A 333 4.98 11.90 0.60
CA ALA A 333 4.44 10.57 0.88
C ALA A 333 3.14 10.28 0.12
N CYS A 334 2.38 11.32 -0.25
CA CYS A 334 1.17 11.15 -1.04
C CYS A 334 1.46 10.68 -2.49
N VAL A 335 2.61 11.04 -3.05
CA VAL A 335 3.00 10.67 -4.43
C VAL A 335 4.12 9.65 -4.48
N MET A 336 4.90 9.54 -3.40
CA MET A 336 6.01 8.63 -3.20
C MET A 336 5.81 7.90 -1.87
N PRO A 337 4.94 6.86 -1.82
CA PRO A 337 4.60 6.17 -0.56
C PRO A 337 5.80 5.57 0.17
N VAL A 338 6.97 5.43 -0.47
CA VAL A 338 8.17 4.88 0.15
C VAL A 338 9.37 5.79 -0.04
N PHE A 339 9.99 6.17 1.08
CA PHE A 339 11.26 6.89 1.12
C PHE A 339 12.39 5.87 1.22
N ILE A 340 13.29 5.84 0.25
CA ILE A 340 14.32 4.81 0.16
C ILE A 340 15.67 5.46 0.46
N SER A 341 16.45 4.92 1.39
CA SER A 341 17.79 5.44 1.69
C SER A 341 18.73 4.38 2.22
N THR A 342 20.04 4.60 2.12
CA THR A 342 20.99 3.77 2.88
C THR A 342 20.83 4.01 4.37
N PHE A 343 21.09 2.98 5.18
CA PHE A 343 20.95 3.08 6.65
C PHE A 343 21.86 4.17 7.23
N HIS A 344 23.03 4.37 6.61
CA HIS A 344 23.95 5.43 6.94
C HIS A 344 23.40 6.84 6.63
N SER A 345 22.73 7.02 5.48
CA SER A 345 22.30 8.35 5.03
C SER A 345 20.94 8.75 5.58
N LEU A 346 20.08 7.78 5.91
CA LEU A 346 18.72 8.02 6.36
C LEU A 346 18.60 9.04 7.50
N PRO A 347 19.40 8.96 8.59
CA PRO A 347 19.28 9.90 9.71
C PRO A 347 19.36 11.36 9.28
N LYS A 348 20.21 11.69 8.28
CA LYS A 348 20.34 13.06 7.74
C LYS A 348 19.03 13.61 7.19
N TYR A 349 18.18 12.75 6.62
CA TYR A 349 16.88 13.14 6.05
C TYR A 349 15.75 13.11 7.07
N MET A 350 15.98 12.55 8.25
CA MET A 350 15.01 12.48 9.33
C MET A 350 15.31 13.51 10.43
N THR A 351 15.83 14.68 10.03
CA THR A 351 16.12 15.80 10.92
C THR A 351 15.58 17.13 10.37
N TYR A 352 15.30 18.08 11.26
CA TYR A 352 14.85 19.44 10.96
C TYR A 352 15.75 20.50 11.63
N ALA A 353 15.44 21.78 11.44
CA ALA A 353 16.16 22.88 12.08
C ALA A 353 15.21 23.82 12.84
N GLU A 354 15.57 24.21 14.05
CA GLU A 354 14.73 25.06 14.89
C GLU A 354 15.60 25.92 15.82
N ASN A 355 15.26 27.19 15.96
CA ASN A 355 15.96 28.13 16.84
C ASN A 355 17.49 28.16 16.62
N GLY A 356 17.94 28.09 15.36
CA GLY A 356 19.36 28.10 14.98
C GLY A 356 20.10 26.77 15.23
N LYS A 357 19.45 25.77 15.84
CA LYS A 357 19.98 24.41 15.96
C LYS A 357 19.63 23.61 14.71
N TRP A 358 20.63 22.93 14.17
CA TRP A 358 20.50 22.04 13.02
C TRP A 358 20.48 20.59 13.48
N ASP A 359 19.94 19.72 12.62
CA ASP A 359 19.96 18.27 12.78
C ASP A 359 19.19 17.73 14.00
N ILE A 360 18.08 18.39 14.36
CA ILE A 360 17.17 17.91 15.40
C ILE A 360 16.40 16.70 14.85
N PRO A 361 16.44 15.52 15.49
CA PRO A 361 15.70 14.34 15.03
C PRO A 361 14.20 14.57 14.98
N LEU A 362 13.53 14.04 13.96
CA LEU A 362 12.06 14.05 13.84
C LEU A 362 11.34 13.08 14.80
N TYR A 363 12.08 12.29 15.58
CA TYR A 363 11.59 11.13 16.33
C TYR A 363 12.04 11.09 17.80
#